data_AF-A0A8S1IKH0-F1
#
_entry.id   AF-A0A8S1IKH0-F1
#
_cell.length_a   1.000
_cell.length_b   1.000
_cell.length_c   1.000
_cell.angle_alpha   90.00
_cell.angle_beta   90.00
_cell.angle_gamma   90.00
#
_symmetry.space_group_name_H-M   'P 1'
#
loop_
_entity.id
_entity.type
_entity.pdbx_description
1 polymer ?
#
loop_
_entity_poly.entity_id
_entity_poly.type
_entity_poly.pdbx_seq_one_letter_code
_entity_poly.pdbx_strand_id
1 'polypeptide(L)'
;MAAGGFTFPFFHEYPPYFTLQPVKETKDKQCQLWGALILSYCKHYKIYVLSADGAGDETALFKNDKINRKLNTEARRAFFDYLVVQGNGVWLDQSQQQFLVLWKKVCCHAMTGAHSPRQSNFVL
;
A
#
# COMPACT_ATOMS: atom_id res chain seq x y z
N MET A 1 -11.24 28.74 -4.51
CA MET A 1 -11.45 27.35 -4.96
C MET A 1 -10.79 26.39 -3.97
N ALA A 2 -11.38 26.13 -2.81
CA ALA A 2 -10.82 25.18 -1.84
C ALA A 2 -11.56 23.85 -1.99
N ALA A 3 -11.14 23.03 -2.98
CA ALA A 3 -11.59 21.65 -3.06
C ALA A 3 -11.13 20.95 -1.78
N GLY A 4 -12.06 20.39 -0.99
CA GLY A 4 -11.81 19.79 0.32
C GLY A 4 -10.70 18.73 0.30
N GLY A 5 -9.47 19.19 0.58
CA GLY A 5 -8.27 18.38 0.55
C GLY A 5 -8.26 17.33 1.66
N PHE A 6 -7.67 16.17 1.39
CA PHE A 6 -7.41 15.19 2.42
C PHE A 6 -6.45 15.75 3.47
N THR A 7 -6.77 15.56 4.75
CA THR A 7 -5.90 16.01 5.85
C THR A 7 -4.84 14.95 6.12
N PHE A 8 -3.59 15.27 5.79
CA PHE A 8 -2.47 14.39 6.12
C PHE A 8 -2.20 14.41 7.63
N PRO A 9 -1.85 13.25 8.22
CA PRO A 9 -1.50 13.15 9.63
C PRO A 9 -0.14 13.81 9.90
N PHE A 10 0.11 14.21 11.15
CA PHE A 10 1.33 14.95 11.52
C PHE A 10 2.64 14.21 11.14
N PHE A 11 2.63 12.87 11.22
CA PHE A 11 3.82 12.07 10.90
C PHE A 11 4.23 12.14 9.43
N HIS A 12 3.32 12.54 8.54
CA HIS A 12 3.60 12.72 7.11
C HIS A 12 4.54 13.92 6.85
N GLU A 13 4.65 14.84 7.79
CA GLU A 13 5.59 15.98 7.72
C GLU A 13 6.94 15.65 8.38
N TYR A 14 7.12 14.42 8.88
CA TYR A 14 8.33 14.01 9.57
C TYR A 14 9.23 13.15 8.65
N PRO A 15 10.39 13.67 8.20
CA PRO A 15 11.24 13.03 7.20
C PRO A 15 11.65 11.57 7.47
N PRO A 16 11.96 11.14 8.71
CA PRO A 16 12.40 9.77 8.93
C PRO A 16 11.29 8.72 8.75
N TYR A 17 10.01 9.10 8.67
CA TYR A 17 8.95 8.16 8.29
C TYR A 17 8.94 7.82 6.80
N PHE A 18 9.68 8.55 5.95
CA PHE A 18 9.88 8.22 4.53
C PHE A 18 11.02 7.22 4.31
N THR A 19 11.75 6.86 5.36
CA THR A 19 12.82 5.86 5.35
C THR A 19 12.45 4.69 6.24
N LEU A 20 12.65 3.45 5.76
CA LEU A 20 12.40 2.26 6.57
C LEU A 20 13.30 2.26 7.80
N GLN A 21 12.68 2.14 8.97
CA GLN A 21 13.41 2.10 10.23
C GLN A 21 14.06 0.72 10.43
N PRO A 22 15.32 0.64 10.87
CA PRO A 22 16.00 -0.64 11.10
C PRO A 22 15.46 -1.37 12.33
N VAL A 23 14.94 -0.63 13.31
CA VAL A 23 14.39 -1.18 14.55
C VAL A 23 13.01 -1.77 14.29
N LYS A 24 12.82 -3.05 14.63
CA LYS A 24 11.57 -3.79 14.41
C LYS A 24 10.34 -3.10 14.99
N GLU A 25 10.43 -2.63 16.24
CA GLU A 25 9.30 -1.96 16.91
C GLU A 25 8.90 -0.67 16.19
N THR A 26 9.87 0.16 15.82
CA THR A 26 9.63 1.40 15.08
C THR A 26 9.12 1.14 13.67
N LYS A 27 9.65 0.11 13.00
CA LYS A 27 9.17 -0.33 11.69
C LYS A 27 7.71 -0.79 11.75
N ASP A 28 7.33 -1.53 12.78
CA ASP A 28 5.94 -1.99 12.96
C ASP A 28 4.99 -0.80 13.13
N LYS A 29 5.34 0.15 14.02
CA LYS A 29 4.61 1.41 14.18
C LYS A 29 4.51 2.20 12.88
N GLN A 30 5.62 2.26 12.11
CA GLN A 30 5.65 2.89 10.80
C GLN A 30 4.69 2.20 9.83
N CYS A 31 4.67 0.87 9.74
CA CYS A 31 3.74 0.12 8.90
C CYS A 31 2.27 0.37 9.29
N GLN A 32 1.96 0.41 10.58
CA GLN A 32 0.61 0.71 11.08
C GLN A 32 0.14 2.10 10.64
N LEU A 33 0.99 3.12 10.85
CA LEU A 33 0.70 4.51 10.49
C LEU A 33 0.51 4.67 8.99
N TRP A 34 1.44 4.14 8.19
CA TRP A 34 1.36 4.16 6.74
C TRP A 34 0.15 3.40 6.21
N GLY A 35 -0.15 2.23 6.76
CA GLY A 35 -1.34 1.46 6.40
C GLY A 35 -2.63 2.24 6.62
N ALA A 36 -2.78 2.88 7.79
CA ALA A 36 -3.95 3.71 8.10
C ALA A 36 -4.07 4.93 7.18
N LEU A 37 -2.94 5.57 6.85
CA LEU A 37 -2.88 6.70 5.92
C LEU A 37 -3.29 6.29 4.51
N ILE A 38 -2.70 5.22 3.98
CA ILE A 38 -3.02 4.67 2.66
C ILE A 38 -4.53 4.40 2.57
N LEU A 39 -5.09 3.68 3.54
CA LEU A 39 -6.53 3.37 3.55
C LEU A 39 -7.41 4.62 3.59
N SER A 40 -7.07 5.58 4.44
CA SER A 40 -7.83 6.82 4.59
C SER A 40 -7.76 7.67 3.32
N TYR A 41 -6.58 7.79 2.72
CA TYR A 41 -6.36 8.52 1.48
C TYR A 41 -7.10 7.86 0.31
N CYS A 42 -6.93 6.55 0.13
CA CYS A 42 -7.61 5.78 -0.89
C CYS A 42 -9.14 5.89 -0.77
N LYS A 43 -9.68 5.82 0.45
CA LYS A 43 -11.11 6.00 0.71
C LYS A 43 -11.61 7.40 0.34
N HIS A 44 -10.82 8.45 0.63
CA HIS A 44 -11.20 9.83 0.32
C HIS A 44 -11.23 10.12 -1.19
N TYR A 45 -10.19 9.68 -1.91
CA TYR A 45 -10.06 9.89 -3.35
C TYR A 45 -10.71 8.79 -4.20
N LYS A 46 -11.34 7.81 -3.57
CA LYS A 46 -11.94 6.63 -4.19
C LYS A 46 -10.95 5.82 -5.06
N ILE A 47 -9.71 5.72 -4.60
CA ILE A 47 -8.64 4.95 -5.25
C ILE A 47 -8.70 3.51 -4.76
N TYR A 48 -8.82 2.56 -5.69
CA TYR A 48 -8.84 1.13 -5.38
C TYR A 48 -7.56 0.41 -5.77
N VAL A 49 -6.82 0.92 -6.76
CA VAL A 49 -5.58 0.30 -7.26
C VAL A 49 -4.44 1.29 -7.06
N LEU A 50 -3.30 0.80 -6.57
CA LEU A 50 -2.07 1.55 -6.35
C LEU A 50 -0.90 0.84 -7.02
N SER A 51 -0.01 1.61 -7.63
CA SER A 51 1.25 1.07 -8.17
C SER A 51 2.39 1.09 -7.13
N ALA A 52 3.05 -0.05 -6.93
CA ALA A 52 4.18 -0.17 -6.01
C ALA A 52 5.44 0.56 -6.51
N ASP A 53 5.65 0.62 -7.83
CA ASP A 53 6.77 1.36 -8.43
C ASP A 53 6.48 2.87 -8.53
N GLY A 54 5.21 3.27 -8.38
CA GLY A 54 4.79 4.67 -8.48
C GLY A 54 4.48 5.15 -9.89
N ALA A 55 4.55 4.30 -10.92
CA ALA A 55 4.05 4.63 -12.25
C ALA A 55 2.53 4.80 -12.19
N GLY A 56 2.07 6.01 -12.49
CA GLY A 56 0.65 6.36 -12.58
C GLY A 56 0.09 7.07 -11.36
N ASP A 57 0.70 6.91 -10.18
CA ASP A 57 0.23 7.50 -8.92
C ASP A 57 1.29 8.43 -8.32
N GLU A 58 1.54 9.56 -8.99
CA GLU A 58 2.25 10.72 -8.41
C GLU A 58 1.38 11.46 -7.38
N THR A 59 0.57 10.70 -6.63
CA THR A 59 -0.32 11.23 -5.62
C THR A 59 0.52 11.69 -4.42
N ALA A 60 0.08 12.79 -3.79
CA ALA A 60 0.72 13.35 -2.59
C ALA A 60 0.82 12.37 -1.40
N LEU A 61 0.33 11.14 -1.56
CA LEU A 61 0.45 10.03 -0.63
C LEU A 61 1.89 9.52 -0.50
N PHE A 62 2.60 9.29 -1.61
CA PHE A 62 3.96 8.72 -1.60
C PHE A 62 5.05 9.76 -1.81
N LYS A 63 4.68 10.95 -2.28
CA LYS A 63 5.57 12.09 -2.46
C LYS A 63 5.05 13.24 -1.63
N ASN A 64 5.85 13.69 -0.67
CA ASN A 64 5.58 14.92 0.05
C ASN A 64 6.51 16.02 -0.45
N ASP A 65 5.96 16.90 -1.29
CA ASP A 65 6.67 18.02 -1.89
C ASP A 65 7.14 19.04 -0.83
N LYS A 66 6.37 19.21 0.26
CA LYS A 66 6.70 20.14 1.35
C LYS A 66 8.05 19.84 2.01
N ILE A 67 8.40 18.57 2.12
CA ILE A 67 9.67 18.12 2.72
C ILE A 67 10.63 17.58 1.66
N ASN A 68 10.26 17.66 0.39
CA ASN A 68 11.00 17.11 -0.75
C ASN A 68 11.44 15.65 -0.55
N ARG A 69 10.53 14.81 -0.01
CA ARG A 69 10.78 13.38 0.21
C ARG A 69 9.77 12.52 -0.53
N LYS A 70 10.25 11.38 -1.02
CA LYS A 70 9.44 10.34 -1.66
C LYS A 70 9.72 8.99 -1.02
N LEU A 71 8.69 8.17 -0.90
CA LEU A 71 8.83 6.81 -0.42
C LEU A 71 9.46 5.92 -1.50
N ASN A 72 10.46 5.12 -1.13
CA ASN A 72 11.09 4.18 -2.06
C ASN A 72 10.18 2.96 -2.32
N THR A 73 10.33 2.33 -3.49
CA THR A 73 9.55 1.16 -3.93
C THR A 73 9.58 0.02 -2.91
N GLU A 74 10.74 -0.24 -2.31
CA GLU A 74 10.90 -1.28 -1.28
C GLU A 74 10.04 -1.00 -0.03
N ALA A 75 10.00 0.25 0.41
CA ALA A 75 9.19 0.67 1.55
C ALA A 75 7.69 0.55 1.23
N ARG A 76 7.27 0.91 0.00
CA ARG A 76 5.88 0.78 -0.43
C ARG A 76 5.45 -0.68 -0.41
N ARG A 77 6.26 -1.57 -0.99
CA ARG A 77 6.01 -3.02 -0.97
C ARG A 77 5.88 -3.54 0.44
N ALA A 78 6.75 -3.13 1.37
CA ALA A 78 6.66 -3.55 2.76
C ALA A 78 5.35 -3.11 3.44
N PHE A 79 4.86 -1.90 3.15
CA PHE A 79 3.59 -1.42 3.71
C PHE A 79 2.37 -2.09 3.06
N PHE A 80 2.42 -2.37 1.77
CA PHE A 80 1.37 -3.11 1.08
C PHE A 80 1.29 -4.56 1.54
N ASP A 81 2.44 -5.22 1.72
CA ASP A 81 2.51 -6.57 2.29
C ASP A 81 1.86 -6.61 3.69
N TYR A 82 2.17 -5.62 4.53
CA TYR A 82 1.50 -5.46 5.82
C TYR A 82 -0.02 -5.33 5.67
N LEU A 83 -0.52 -4.55 4.71
CA LEU A 83 -1.96 -4.41 4.44
C LEU A 83 -2.61 -5.71 3.95
N VAL A 84 -1.90 -6.53 3.16
CA VAL A 84 -2.37 -7.87 2.75
C VAL A 84 -2.56 -8.76 3.96
N VAL A 85 -1.55 -8.83 4.84
CA VAL A 85 -1.61 -9.62 6.08
C VAL A 85 -2.77 -9.18 6.97
N GLN A 86 -3.09 -7.88 7.00
CA GLN A 86 -4.23 -7.33 7.73
C GLN A 86 -5.60 -7.56 7.06
N GLY A 87 -5.64 -8.11 5.83
CA GLY A 87 -6.87 -8.31 5.06
C GLY A 87 -7.45 -7.03 4.45
N ASN A 88 -6.64 -5.98 4.31
CA ASN A 88 -7.02 -4.67 3.79
C ASN A 88 -6.54 -4.45 2.33
N GLY A 89 -6.03 -5.48 1.66
CA GLY A 89 -5.68 -5.40 0.25
C GLY A 89 -5.12 -6.72 -0.30
N VAL A 90 -4.89 -6.75 -1.60
CA VAL A 90 -4.34 -7.91 -2.32
C VAL A 90 -3.47 -7.46 -3.49
N TRP A 91 -2.40 -8.20 -3.77
CA TRP A 91 -1.61 -7.99 -4.97
C TRP A 91 -2.32 -8.56 -6.19
N LEU A 92 -2.46 -7.77 -7.25
CA LEU A 92 -3.10 -8.22 -8.50
C LEU A 92 -2.13 -9.04 -9.36
N ASP A 93 -0.84 -8.75 -9.25
CA ASP A 93 0.21 -9.38 -10.04
C ASP A 93 1.18 -10.19 -9.19
N GLN A 94 1.67 -11.31 -9.73
CA GLN A 94 2.81 -12.05 -9.17
C GLN A 94 4.08 -11.18 -9.09
N SER A 95 4.18 -10.17 -9.98
CA SER A 95 5.28 -9.21 -10.00
C SER A 95 5.15 -8.10 -8.95
N GLN A 96 4.10 -8.11 -8.11
CA GLN A 96 3.86 -7.11 -7.05
C GLN A 96 3.98 -5.66 -7.56
N GLN A 97 3.38 -5.41 -8.72
CA GLN A 97 3.36 -4.09 -9.36
C GLN A 97 2.08 -3.35 -8.98
N GLN A 98 0.92 -3.99 -9.12
CA GLN A 98 -0.36 -3.40 -8.76
C GLN A 98 -0.91 -3.99 -7.47
N PHE A 99 -1.31 -3.09 -6.56
CA PHE A 99 -1.89 -3.40 -5.27
C PHE A 99 -3.34 -2.92 -5.22
N LEU A 100 -4.28 -3.84 -4.98
CA LEU A 100 -5.68 -3.53 -4.77
C LEU A 100 -5.93 -3.25 -3.29
N VAL A 101 -6.33 -2.03 -2.98
CA VAL A 101 -6.77 -1.62 -1.65
C VAL A 101 -8.24 -2.03 -1.43
N LEU A 102 -8.50 -2.64 -0.28
CA LEU A 102 -9.83 -3.03 0.17
C LEU A 102 -10.22 -2.17 1.38
N TRP A 103 -11.14 -1.21 1.19
CA TRP A 103 -11.59 -0.35 2.29
C TRP A 103 -12.50 -1.06 3.30
N LYS A 104 -13.06 -2.21 2.90
CA LYS A 104 -13.78 -3.12 3.79
C LYS A 104 -12.94 -4.37 3.92
N LYS A 105 -12.68 -4.80 5.16
CA LYS A 105 -12.01 -6.06 5.43
C LYS A 105 -12.79 -7.18 4.75
N VAL A 106 -12.11 -7.95 3.93
CA VAL A 106 -12.64 -9.22 3.48
C VAL A 106 -12.69 -10.15 4.68
N CYS A 107 -13.89 -10.57 5.07
CA CYS A 107 -14.07 -11.51 6.17
C CYS A 107 -13.21 -12.75 5.87
N CYS A 108 -12.42 -13.19 6.84
CA CYS A 108 -11.38 -14.21 6.72
C CYS A 108 -11.83 -15.64 6.37
N HIS A 109 -13.04 -15.83 5.82
CA HIS A 109 -13.56 -17.15 5.46
C HIS A 109 -13.37 -17.53 3.97
N ALA A 110 -12.81 -16.66 3.12
CA ALA A 110 -12.89 -16.87 1.67
C ALA A 110 -11.55 -17.05 0.92
N MET A 111 -10.37 -17.05 1.56
CA MET A 111 -9.08 -16.94 0.84
C MET A 111 -8.10 -18.10 1.02
N THR A 112 -8.57 -19.29 1.39
CA THR A 112 -7.80 -20.55 1.28
C THR A 112 -8.17 -21.31 0.00
N GLY A 113 -8.05 -20.65 -1.15
CA GLY A 113 -8.46 -21.26 -2.43
C GLY A 113 -8.02 -20.53 -3.68
N ALA A 114 -6.72 -20.23 -3.84
CA ALA A 114 -6.19 -19.79 -5.13
C ALA A 114 -4.71 -20.16 -5.30
N HIS A 115 -4.35 -21.42 -5.01
CA HIS A 115 -3.17 -22.00 -5.63
C HIS A 115 -3.58 -22.44 -7.04
N SER A 116 -3.38 -21.55 -8.01
CA SER A 116 -3.57 -21.83 -9.44
C SER A 116 -2.65 -22.99 -9.85
N PRO A 117 -3.16 -24.09 -10.43
CA PRO A 117 -2.33 -25.04 -11.16
C PRO A 117 -1.99 -24.42 -12.51
N ARG A 118 -0.79 -23.82 -12.62
CA ARG A 118 -0.20 -23.45 -13.90
C ARG A 118 0.18 -24.73 -14.66
N GLN A 119 -0.69 -25.10 -15.60
CA GLN A 119 -0.51 -25.84 -16.86
C GLN A 119 0.82 -26.60 -17.06
N SER A 120 0.75 -27.91 -17.36
CA SER A 120 1.79 -28.57 -18.18
C SER A 120 1.21 -29.69 -19.05
N ASN A 121 1.08 -29.38 -20.34
CA ASN A 121 1.26 -30.22 -21.55
C ASN A 121 0.84 -31.70 -21.58
N PHE A 122 -0.15 -31.99 -22.44
CA PHE A 122 -0.01 -32.73 -23.71
C PHE A 122 1.12 -33.77 -23.82
N VAL A 123 0.77 -35.05 -24.04
CA VAL A 123 1.21 -35.89 -25.20
C VAL A 123 0.25 -37.11 -25.31
N LEU A 124 -0.19 -37.34 -26.55
CA LEU A 124 -0.92 -38.46 -27.20
C LEU A 124 -1.28 -39.72 -26.39
#